data_AF-A0A7Y1ZKB0-F1
#
_entry.id   AF-A0A7Y1ZKB0-F1
#
_cell.length_a   1.000
_cell.length_b   1.000
_cell.length_c   1.000
_cell.angle_alpha   90.00
_cell.angle_beta   90.00
_cell.angle_gamma   90.00
#
_symmetry.space_group_name_H-M   'P 1'
#
loop_
_entity.id
_entity.type
_entity.pdbx_description
1 polymer ?
#
loop_
_entity_poly.entity_id
_entity_poly.type
_entity_poly.pdbx_seq_one_letter_code
_entity_poly.pdbx_strand_id
1 'polypeptide(L)'
;MTNNASAMAFVFTRKLLCIAALVCAAAVSASDRDTARWSTERANAWYARQPWPAGFNYAPRYAINQLEMWQQESFDPAVIDEELGWAADIGFNMVRVFLHDLLWQQDAQGFTQRIDQFLDIAAKHEIAVMLVLFDDVWDPQPQLGEQRAPRPRVHNSGWVQGPGAKILGDPSRHDELEPYVRGILE
;
A
#
# COMPACT_ATOMS: atom_id res chain seq x y z
N MET A 1 58.66 26.40 -43.65
CA MET A 1 57.88 27.31 -44.52
C MET A 1 56.51 26.68 -44.71
N THR A 2 55.45 27.38 -44.29
CA THR A 2 54.06 27.40 -44.86
C THR A 2 53.32 26.07 -45.06
N ASN A 3 52.04 25.87 -44.77
CA ASN A 3 50.99 26.68 -44.17
C ASN A 3 49.78 25.76 -43.91
N ASN A 4 48.87 26.25 -43.08
CA ASN A 4 47.52 25.77 -42.81
C ASN A 4 46.73 25.23 -44.02
N ALA A 5 46.09 24.08 -43.81
CA ALA A 5 44.83 23.72 -44.46
C ALA A 5 43.86 23.09 -43.43
N SER A 6 43.08 23.98 -42.80
CA SER A 6 41.66 23.83 -42.45
C SER A 6 41.24 22.53 -41.73
N ALA A 7 41.18 22.43 -40.39
CA ALA A 7 40.41 23.25 -39.44
C ALA A 7 38.93 23.54 -39.81
N MET A 8 38.34 22.83 -40.79
CA MET A 8 36.96 23.07 -41.23
C MET A 8 36.17 21.77 -41.51
N ALA A 9 36.50 20.69 -40.79
CA ALA A 9 35.75 19.43 -40.85
C ALA A 9 35.16 18.99 -39.50
N PHE A 10 35.42 19.73 -38.40
CA PHE A 10 35.08 19.29 -37.04
C PHE A 10 33.90 20.03 -36.40
N VAL A 11 33.20 20.90 -37.14
CA VAL A 11 32.08 21.70 -36.60
C VAL A 11 30.71 21.23 -37.11
N PHE A 12 30.64 20.40 -38.16
CA PHE A 12 29.36 19.98 -38.75
C PHE A 12 28.79 18.65 -38.25
N THR A 13 29.53 17.86 -37.47
CA THR A 13 29.07 16.54 -36.98
C THR A 13 28.45 16.58 -35.58
N ARG A 14 28.44 17.74 -34.92
CA ARG A 14 27.89 17.90 -33.55
C ARG A 14 26.51 18.56 -33.48
N LYS A 15 25.94 19.02 -34.60
CA LYS A 15 24.61 19.65 -34.64
C LYS A 15 23.47 18.77 -35.14
N LEU A 16 23.74 17.59 -35.69
CA LEU A 16 22.67 16.66 -36.10
C LEU A 16 22.28 15.64 -35.02
N LEU A 17 23.08 15.46 -33.96
CA LEU A 17 22.73 14.49 -32.90
C LEU A 17 21.73 15.04 -31.86
N CYS A 18 21.47 16.36 -31.86
CA CYS A 18 20.52 16.97 -30.92
C CYS A 18 19.09 17.05 -31.47
N ILE A 19 18.85 16.72 -32.74
CA ILE A 19 17.49 16.77 -33.33
C ILE A 19 16.80 15.40 -33.29
N ALA A 20 17.55 14.29 -33.22
CA ALA A 20 16.98 12.96 -33.05
C ALA A 20 16.53 12.65 -31.59
N ALA A 21 17.02 13.40 -30.60
CA ALA A 21 16.62 13.24 -29.20
C ALA A 21 15.35 14.03 -28.82
N LEU A 22 14.84 14.91 -29.71
CA LEU A 22 13.65 15.73 -29.43
C LEU A 22 12.34 15.16 -29.97
N VAL A 23 12.36 14.04 -30.70
CA VAL A 23 11.14 13.46 -31.32
C VAL A 23 10.63 12.19 -30.61
N CYS A 24 11.43 11.56 -29.75
CA CYS A 24 10.99 10.38 -28.98
C CYS A 24 10.49 10.68 -27.55
N ALA A 25 10.40 11.95 -27.14
CA ALA A 25 9.88 12.33 -25.83
C ALA A 25 8.37 12.65 -25.81
N ALA A 26 7.67 12.48 -26.94
CA ALA A 26 6.24 12.76 -27.08
C ALA A 26 5.41 11.48 -27.15
N ALA A 27 5.53 10.63 -26.13
CA ALA A 27 4.51 9.63 -25.80
C ALA A 27 4.67 9.17 -24.35
N VAL A 28 4.85 10.11 -23.41
CA VAL A 28 4.26 9.88 -22.09
C VAL A 28 2.76 9.98 -22.35
N SER A 29 2.11 8.84 -22.57
CA SER A 29 0.66 8.77 -22.48
C SER A 29 0.31 9.39 -21.13
N ALA A 30 -0.27 10.59 -21.17
CA ALA A 30 -1.02 11.09 -20.05
C ALA A 30 -1.97 9.94 -19.70
N SER A 31 -1.80 9.35 -18.52
CA SER A 31 -2.83 8.46 -18.00
C SER A 31 -4.06 9.33 -17.93
N ASP A 32 -5.01 9.12 -18.84
CA ASP A 32 -6.36 9.62 -18.66
C ASP A 32 -6.80 9.01 -17.34
N ARG A 33 -6.70 9.80 -16.27
CA ARG A 33 -7.42 9.52 -15.04
C ARG A 33 -8.86 9.72 -15.42
N ASP A 34 -9.42 8.70 -16.05
CA ASP A 34 -10.81 8.61 -16.41
C ASP A 34 -11.56 8.59 -15.09
N THR A 35 -11.90 9.80 -14.62
CA THR A 35 -12.67 10.03 -13.39
C THR A 35 -14.12 9.60 -13.57
N ALA A 36 -14.53 9.25 -14.79
CA ALA A 36 -15.81 8.64 -15.03
C ALA A 36 -15.83 7.21 -14.51
N ARG A 37 -16.95 6.86 -13.86
CA ARG A 37 -17.26 5.48 -13.49
C ARG A 37 -17.10 4.58 -14.72
N TRP A 38 -16.37 3.48 -14.58
CA TRP A 38 -16.21 2.51 -15.66
C TRP A 38 -17.55 1.99 -16.16
N SER A 39 -17.68 1.80 -17.47
CA SER A 39 -18.80 1.06 -18.03
C SER A 39 -18.78 -0.40 -17.57
N THR A 40 -19.94 -1.05 -17.59
CA THR A 40 -20.08 -2.47 -17.23
C THR A 40 -19.18 -3.34 -18.09
N GLU A 41 -19.06 -3.05 -19.39
CA GLU A 41 -18.23 -3.79 -20.34
C GLU A 41 -16.74 -3.68 -19.97
N ARG A 42 -16.27 -2.48 -19.62
CA ARG A 42 -14.88 -2.25 -19.19
C ARG A 42 -14.58 -3.00 -17.89
N ALA A 43 -15.47 -2.92 -16.90
CA ALA A 43 -15.31 -3.63 -15.62
C ALA A 43 -15.27 -5.15 -15.82
N ASN A 44 -16.18 -5.70 -16.62
CA ASN A 44 -16.20 -7.12 -16.93
C ASN A 44 -14.97 -7.57 -17.72
N ALA A 45 -14.53 -6.78 -18.71
CA ALA A 45 -13.32 -7.08 -19.48
C ALA A 45 -12.04 -7.03 -18.62
N TRP A 46 -11.99 -6.16 -17.62
CA TRP A 46 -10.91 -6.13 -16.63
C TRP A 46 -10.95 -7.35 -15.70
N TYR A 47 -12.13 -7.67 -15.17
CA TYR A 47 -12.33 -8.79 -14.24
C TYR A 47 -12.04 -10.14 -14.89
N ALA A 48 -12.43 -10.32 -16.15
CA ALA A 48 -12.17 -11.55 -16.92
C ALA A 48 -10.67 -11.85 -17.14
N ARG A 49 -9.77 -10.87 -16.91
CA ARG A 49 -8.31 -11.06 -16.96
C ARG A 49 -7.69 -11.39 -15.61
N GLN A 50 -8.47 -11.33 -14.52
CA GLN A 50 -7.97 -11.66 -13.18
C GLN A 50 -8.15 -13.16 -12.92
N PRO A 51 -7.22 -13.81 -12.19
CA PRO A 51 -7.46 -15.14 -11.66
C PRO A 51 -8.65 -15.11 -10.67
N TRP A 52 -9.22 -16.29 -10.38
CA TRP A 52 -10.23 -16.41 -9.32
C TRP A 52 -9.65 -15.91 -7.99
N PRO A 53 -10.26 -14.92 -7.32
CA PRO A 53 -9.73 -14.40 -6.07
C PRO A 53 -10.03 -15.37 -4.93
N ALA A 54 -9.02 -16.11 -4.49
CA ALA A 54 -9.04 -16.91 -3.28
C ALA A 54 -8.39 -16.09 -2.16
N GLY A 55 -9.21 -15.43 -1.34
CA GLY A 55 -8.75 -14.46 -0.34
C GLY A 55 -8.98 -14.86 1.12
N PHE A 56 -8.25 -14.23 2.03
CA PHE A 56 -8.39 -14.38 3.48
C PHE A 56 -8.22 -13.04 4.21
N ASN A 57 -8.76 -12.93 5.43
CA ASN A 57 -8.46 -11.82 6.33
C ASN A 57 -7.25 -12.18 7.18
N TYR A 58 -6.34 -11.23 7.39
CA TYR A 58 -5.06 -11.52 8.02
C TYR A 58 -4.78 -10.62 9.22
N ALA A 59 -4.37 -11.28 10.30
CA ALA A 59 -3.55 -10.76 11.38
C ALA A 59 -2.55 -11.87 11.71
N PRO A 60 -1.26 -11.55 11.92
CA PRO A 60 -0.26 -12.56 12.20
C PRO A 60 -0.55 -13.27 13.52
N ARG A 61 -0.06 -14.50 13.71
CA ARG A 61 -0.34 -15.31 14.92
C ARG A 61 0.01 -14.65 16.25
N TYR A 62 0.91 -13.66 16.24
CA TYR A 62 1.33 -12.93 17.44
C TYR A 62 0.41 -11.75 17.78
N ALA A 63 -0.45 -11.31 16.85
CA ALA A 63 -1.23 -10.09 16.99
C ALA A 63 -2.69 -10.37 17.32
N ILE A 64 -3.19 -9.78 18.40
CA ILE A 64 -4.60 -9.80 18.78
C ILE A 64 -5.45 -8.83 17.94
N ASN A 65 -4.82 -7.78 17.40
CA ASN A 65 -5.47 -6.74 16.59
C ASN A 65 -4.47 -6.03 15.67
N GLN A 66 -4.98 -5.11 14.86
CA GLN A 66 -4.20 -4.34 13.89
C GLN A 66 -3.15 -3.42 14.53
N LEU A 67 -3.34 -2.94 15.78
CA LEU A 67 -2.31 -2.15 16.46
C LEU A 67 -1.09 -3.02 16.81
N GLU A 68 -1.32 -4.20 17.40
CA GLU A 68 -0.24 -5.14 17.74
C GLU A 68 0.50 -5.64 16.50
N MET A 69 -0.21 -5.81 15.37
CA MET A 69 0.44 -6.20 14.12
C MET A 69 1.49 -5.17 13.67
N TRP A 70 1.13 -3.88 13.67
CA TRP A 70 1.84 -2.84 12.94
C TRP A 70 2.69 -1.90 13.81
N GLN A 71 2.62 -1.99 15.14
CA GLN A 71 3.53 -1.25 16.02
C GLN A 71 4.98 -1.65 15.81
N GLN A 72 5.91 -0.71 15.94
CA GLN A 72 7.34 -0.96 15.73
C GLN A 72 7.87 -2.05 16.68
N GLU A 73 7.38 -2.08 17.91
CA GLU A 73 7.83 -2.97 18.97
C GLU A 73 7.47 -4.44 18.72
N SER A 74 6.44 -4.70 17.90
CA SER A 74 5.87 -6.04 17.69
C SER A 74 5.82 -6.46 16.22
N PHE A 75 6.08 -5.57 15.27
CA PHE A 75 6.09 -5.92 13.84
C PHE A 75 7.18 -6.94 13.53
N ASP A 76 6.77 -8.15 13.14
CA ASP A 76 7.66 -9.27 12.83
C ASP A 76 7.52 -9.69 11.36
N PRO A 77 8.40 -9.19 10.47
CA PRO A 77 8.35 -9.54 9.05
C PRO A 77 8.70 -11.00 8.76
N ALA A 78 9.43 -11.69 9.65
CA ALA A 78 9.77 -13.10 9.44
C ALA A 78 8.55 -13.99 9.67
N VAL A 79 7.73 -13.69 10.69
CA VAL A 79 6.45 -14.39 10.90
C VAL A 79 5.49 -14.12 9.75
N ILE A 80 5.41 -12.86 9.29
CA ILE A 80 4.56 -12.51 8.14
C ILE A 80 4.98 -13.25 6.87
N ASP A 81 6.29 -13.35 6.59
CA ASP A 81 6.82 -14.08 5.45
C ASP A 81 6.48 -15.58 5.51
N GLU A 82 6.58 -16.19 6.69
CA GLU A 82 6.21 -17.60 6.88
C GLU A 82 4.72 -17.83 6.63
N GLU A 83 3.85 -17.01 7.24
CA GLU A 83 2.40 -17.20 7.18
C GLU A 83 1.81 -16.89 5.80
N LEU A 84 2.32 -15.87 5.12
CA LEU A 84 1.96 -15.59 3.72
C LEU A 84 2.47 -16.68 2.78
N GLY A 85 3.64 -17.27 3.05
CA GLY A 85 4.12 -18.44 2.33
C GLY A 85 3.19 -19.65 2.47
N TRP A 86 2.74 -19.95 3.68
CA TRP A 86 1.75 -21.02 3.90
C TRP A 86 0.43 -20.75 3.18
N ALA A 87 -0.04 -19.51 3.17
CA ALA A 87 -1.27 -19.13 2.46
C ALA A 87 -1.12 -19.36 0.94
N ALA A 88 0.01 -18.96 0.36
CA ALA A 88 0.31 -19.19 -1.05
C ALA A 88 0.42 -20.69 -1.39
N ASP A 89 1.08 -21.49 -0.55
CA ASP A 89 1.21 -22.95 -0.74
C ASP A 89 -0.15 -23.67 -0.74
N ILE A 90 -1.13 -23.16 0.01
CA ILE A 90 -2.51 -23.67 0.03
C ILE A 90 -3.30 -23.24 -1.22
N GLY A 91 -2.88 -22.15 -1.88
CA GLY A 91 -3.50 -21.61 -3.09
C GLY A 91 -4.28 -20.30 -2.89
N PHE A 92 -4.10 -19.60 -1.76
CA PHE A 92 -4.61 -18.23 -1.64
C PHE A 92 -3.78 -17.27 -2.49
N ASN A 93 -4.43 -16.26 -3.07
CA ASN A 93 -3.79 -15.25 -3.93
C ASN A 93 -4.18 -13.82 -3.56
N MET A 94 -4.93 -13.62 -2.48
CA MET A 94 -5.32 -12.30 -2.00
C MET A 94 -5.39 -12.27 -0.48
N VAL A 95 -4.93 -11.17 0.12
CA VAL A 95 -5.02 -10.92 1.55
C VAL A 95 -5.72 -9.60 1.82
N ARG A 96 -6.67 -9.62 2.75
CA ARG A 96 -7.30 -8.42 3.30
C ARG A 96 -6.70 -8.15 4.68
N VAL A 97 -6.05 -6.99 4.83
CA VAL A 97 -5.32 -6.62 6.05
C VAL A 97 -5.73 -5.21 6.49
N PHE A 98 -5.84 -5.01 7.80
CA PHE A 98 -6.38 -3.79 8.38
C PHE A 98 -5.26 -2.88 8.87
N LEU A 99 -5.39 -1.59 8.58
CA LEU A 99 -4.53 -0.52 9.07
C LEU A 99 -5.24 0.22 10.23
N HIS A 100 -4.54 1.16 10.86
CA HIS A 100 -5.12 1.99 11.91
C HIS A 100 -4.52 3.40 11.92
N ASP A 101 -5.37 4.42 12.01
CA ASP A 101 -5.02 5.83 12.04
C ASP A 101 -4.10 6.23 13.20
N LEU A 102 -4.17 5.55 14.36
CA LEU A 102 -3.30 5.87 15.50
C LEU A 102 -1.82 5.60 15.22
N LEU A 103 -1.51 4.61 14.39
CA LEU A 103 -0.14 4.28 14.00
C LEU A 103 0.44 5.37 13.09
N TRP A 104 -0.39 5.91 12.20
CA TRP A 104 -0.04 7.08 11.39
C TRP A 104 0.21 8.32 12.25
N GLN A 105 -0.67 8.58 13.23
CA GLN A 105 -0.51 9.72 14.14
C GLN A 105 0.75 9.60 15.01
N GLN A 106 1.14 8.38 15.40
CA GLN A 106 2.34 8.11 16.20
C GLN A 106 3.62 8.31 15.38
N ASP A 107 3.69 7.67 14.21
CA ASP A 107 4.87 7.63 13.35
C ASP A 107 4.47 7.25 11.91
N ALA A 108 4.00 8.22 11.14
CA ALA A 108 3.61 8.03 9.75
C ALA A 108 4.73 7.41 8.90
N GLN A 109 5.97 7.86 9.06
CA GLN A 109 7.09 7.40 8.24
C GLN A 109 7.41 5.93 8.54
N GLY A 110 7.59 5.57 9.81
CA GLY A 110 7.86 4.18 10.17
C GLY A 110 6.68 3.27 9.88
N PHE A 111 5.44 3.75 10.01
CA PHE A 111 4.26 2.97 9.66
C PHE A 111 4.22 2.67 8.16
N THR A 112 4.43 3.67 7.29
CA THR A 112 4.52 3.44 5.83
C THR A 112 5.66 2.49 5.47
N GLN A 113 6.82 2.60 6.11
CA GLN A 113 7.93 1.65 5.87
C GLN A 113 7.56 0.19 6.20
N ARG A 114 6.78 -0.02 7.27
CA ARG A 114 6.30 -1.37 7.62
C ARG A 114 5.26 -1.87 6.62
N ILE A 115 4.39 -0.98 6.12
CA ILE A 115 3.45 -1.30 5.03
C ILE A 115 4.21 -1.71 3.77
N ASP A 116 5.23 -0.94 3.36
CA ASP A 116 6.07 -1.27 2.21
C ASP A 116 6.71 -2.65 2.38
N GLN A 117 7.26 -2.94 3.56
CA GLN A 117 7.85 -4.25 3.86
C GLN A 117 6.81 -5.38 3.79
N PHE A 118 5.59 -5.16 4.27
CA PHE A 118 4.50 -6.13 4.14
C PHE A 118 4.12 -6.36 2.67
N LEU A 119 4.04 -5.29 1.87
CA LEU A 119 3.73 -5.36 0.45
C LEU A 119 4.82 -6.12 -0.33
N ASP A 120 6.09 -5.89 -0.01
CA ASP A 120 7.22 -6.63 -0.58
C ASP A 120 7.14 -8.12 -0.26
N ILE A 121 6.80 -8.49 0.97
CA ILE A 121 6.62 -9.89 1.38
C ILE A 121 5.42 -10.51 0.65
N ALA A 122 4.28 -9.82 0.59
CA ALA A 122 3.10 -10.32 -0.13
C ALA A 122 3.40 -10.51 -1.64
N ALA A 123 4.12 -9.57 -2.25
CA ALA A 123 4.55 -9.66 -3.64
C ALA A 123 5.49 -10.84 -3.90
N LYS A 124 6.43 -11.13 -2.97
CA LYS A 124 7.29 -12.32 -3.03
C LYS A 124 6.49 -13.63 -3.11
N HIS A 125 5.32 -13.69 -2.48
CA HIS A 125 4.43 -14.85 -2.46
C HIS A 125 3.29 -14.78 -3.49
N GLU A 126 3.33 -13.81 -4.42
CA GLU A 126 2.29 -13.58 -5.44
C GLU A 126 0.88 -13.35 -4.84
N ILE A 127 0.80 -12.79 -3.63
CA ILE A 127 -0.45 -12.46 -2.95
C ILE A 127 -0.81 -10.99 -3.18
N ALA A 128 -1.96 -10.73 -3.79
CA ALA A 128 -2.51 -9.39 -3.91
C ALA A 128 -3.00 -8.86 -2.54
N VAL A 129 -2.80 -7.56 -2.27
CA VAL A 129 -3.15 -6.96 -0.97
C VAL A 129 -4.33 -6.01 -1.10
N MET A 130 -5.32 -6.19 -0.23
CA MET A 130 -6.39 -5.24 0.04
C MET A 130 -6.16 -4.60 1.40
N LEU A 131 -5.65 -3.36 1.40
CA LEU A 131 -5.52 -2.54 2.60
C LEU A 131 -6.89 -2.00 3.01
N VAL A 132 -7.23 -2.14 4.29
CA VAL A 132 -8.45 -1.60 4.89
C VAL A 132 -8.07 -0.43 5.78
N LEU A 133 -8.46 0.78 5.38
CA LEU A 133 -8.07 2.00 6.11
C LEU A 133 -8.79 2.14 7.46
N PHE A 134 -10.05 1.71 7.52
CA PHE A 134 -10.93 1.90 8.67
C PHE A 134 -11.77 0.64 8.96
N ASP A 135 -12.04 0.41 10.24
CA ASP A 135 -12.88 -0.67 10.75
C ASP A 135 -13.52 -0.25 12.08
N ASP A 136 -14.86 -0.27 12.18
CA ASP A 136 -15.61 0.33 13.29
C ASP A 136 -16.27 -0.70 14.22
N VAL A 137 -15.77 -1.93 14.24
CA VAL A 137 -16.32 -3.03 15.06
C VAL A 137 -15.52 -3.30 16.34
N TRP A 138 -16.18 -3.99 17.28
CA TRP A 138 -15.63 -4.46 18.57
C TRP A 138 -15.33 -3.36 19.58
N ASP A 139 -14.07 -3.14 19.97
CA ASP A 139 -13.77 -2.26 21.09
C ASP A 139 -13.58 -0.78 20.67
N PRO A 140 -14.39 0.15 21.20
CA PRO A 140 -14.42 1.54 20.75
C PRO A 140 -13.29 2.43 21.27
N GLN A 141 -12.42 1.92 22.15
CA GLN A 141 -11.37 2.69 22.81
C GLN A 141 -9.99 2.12 22.43
N PRO A 142 -9.54 2.28 21.16
CA PRO A 142 -8.21 1.86 20.75
C PRO A 142 -7.14 2.64 21.54
N GLN A 143 -6.04 1.96 21.87
CA GLN A 143 -4.89 2.55 22.56
C GLN A 143 -3.60 1.95 21.99
N LEU A 144 -2.62 2.81 21.72
CA LEU A 144 -1.26 2.40 21.38
C LEU A 144 -0.57 1.72 22.57
N GLY A 145 0.48 0.96 22.27
CA GLY A 145 1.29 0.24 23.26
C GLY A 145 0.93 -1.23 23.34
N GLU A 146 1.29 -1.87 24.45
CA GLU A 146 1.00 -3.29 24.69
C GLU A 146 -0.51 -3.54 24.63
N GLN A 147 -0.91 -4.52 23.81
CA GLN A 147 -2.31 -4.87 23.67
C GLN A 147 -2.71 -5.86 24.76
N ARG A 148 -3.95 -5.69 25.24
CA ARG A 148 -4.56 -6.52 26.28
C ARG A 148 -4.69 -7.98 25.82
N ALA A 149 -4.45 -8.89 26.75
CA ALA A 149 -4.61 -10.33 26.52
C ALA A 149 -6.04 -10.70 26.08
N PRO A 150 -6.19 -11.76 25.27
CA PRO A 150 -7.51 -12.22 24.83
C PRO A 150 -8.36 -12.69 26.00
N ARG A 151 -9.67 -12.44 25.94
CA ARG A 151 -10.63 -12.91 26.94
C ARG A 151 -11.09 -14.32 26.57
N PRO A 152 -10.91 -15.32 27.44
CA PRO A 152 -11.31 -16.69 27.15
C PRO A 152 -12.80 -16.80 26.78
N ARG A 153 -13.08 -17.53 25.69
CA ARG A 153 -14.44 -17.81 25.18
C ARG A 153 -15.20 -16.58 24.65
N VAL A 154 -14.49 -15.49 24.32
CA VAL A 154 -15.08 -14.30 23.69
C VAL A 154 -14.47 -14.12 22.31
N HIS A 155 -15.30 -14.16 21.27
CA HIS A 155 -14.84 -13.92 19.89
C HIS A 155 -14.34 -12.47 19.73
N ASN A 156 -13.22 -12.29 19.02
CA ASN A 156 -12.58 -10.99 18.74
C ASN A 156 -12.39 -10.10 19.97
N SER A 157 -12.06 -10.71 21.11
CA SER A 157 -12.09 -10.06 22.42
C SER A 157 -11.17 -8.84 22.58
N GLY A 158 -10.17 -8.69 21.70
CA GLY A 158 -9.18 -7.62 21.72
C GLY A 158 -9.10 -6.82 20.41
N TRP A 159 -10.00 -7.08 19.44
CA TRP A 159 -10.08 -6.25 18.24
C TRP A 159 -10.61 -4.86 18.59
N VAL A 160 -10.08 -3.82 17.93
CA VAL A 160 -10.36 -2.42 18.25
C VAL A 160 -10.84 -1.66 17.01
N GLN A 161 -11.61 -0.59 17.24
CA GLN A 161 -12.06 0.32 16.18
C GLN A 161 -10.92 1.22 15.69
N GLY A 162 -10.85 1.49 14.39
CA GLY A 162 -10.05 2.52 13.76
C GLY A 162 -10.89 3.30 12.73
N PRO A 163 -11.25 4.57 12.96
CA PRO A 163 -10.94 5.36 14.14
C PRO A 163 -11.75 4.93 15.36
N GLY A 164 -11.27 5.26 16.57
CA GLY A 164 -12.03 5.02 17.80
C GLY A 164 -13.32 5.84 17.89
N ALA A 165 -14.25 5.43 18.78
CA ALA A 165 -15.59 6.02 18.88
C ALA A 165 -15.62 7.54 19.15
N LYS A 166 -14.55 8.12 19.71
CA LYS A 166 -14.44 9.58 19.94
C LYS A 166 -14.35 10.39 18.66
N ILE A 167 -13.77 9.83 17.59
CA ILE A 167 -13.70 10.47 16.27
C ILE A 167 -14.89 9.98 15.44
N LEU A 168 -15.16 8.68 15.42
CA LEU A 168 -16.27 8.09 14.66
C LEU A 168 -17.64 8.70 15.00
N GLY A 169 -17.87 9.01 16.28
CA GLY A 169 -19.13 9.60 16.76
C GLY A 169 -19.24 11.11 16.56
N ASP A 170 -18.20 11.77 16.05
CA ASP A 170 -18.15 13.23 15.88
C ASP A 170 -17.74 13.60 14.44
N PRO A 171 -18.72 13.80 13.54
CA PRO A 171 -18.45 14.16 12.15
C PRO A 171 -17.60 15.43 11.98
N SER A 172 -17.58 16.34 12.95
CA SER A 172 -16.76 17.56 12.88
C SER A 172 -15.26 17.29 12.99
N ARG A 173 -14.88 16.07 13.40
CA ARG A 173 -13.50 15.63 13.58
C ARG A 173 -13.00 14.72 12.47
N HIS A 174 -13.83 14.39 11.48
CA HIS A 174 -13.43 13.49 10.39
C HIS A 174 -12.30 14.05 9.53
N ASP A 175 -12.14 15.37 9.46
CA ASP A 175 -11.01 16.03 8.79
C ASP A 175 -9.66 15.65 9.43
N GLU A 176 -9.64 15.21 10.70
CA GLU A 176 -8.43 14.68 11.36
C GLU A 176 -7.88 13.41 10.69
N LEU A 177 -8.73 12.68 9.94
CA LEU A 177 -8.37 11.44 9.26
C LEU A 177 -7.84 11.68 7.83
N GLU A 178 -8.04 12.86 7.26
CA GLU A 178 -7.62 13.19 5.90
C GLU A 178 -6.11 12.97 5.66
N PRO A 179 -5.21 13.44 6.55
CA PRO A 179 -3.77 13.22 6.36
C PRO A 179 -3.39 11.73 6.30
N TYR A 180 -4.05 10.90 7.11
CA TYR A 180 -3.85 9.45 7.10
C TYR A 180 -4.33 8.83 5.79
N VAL A 181 -5.55 9.14 5.35
CA VAL A 181 -6.10 8.60 4.10
C VAL A 181 -5.27 8.99 2.89
N ARG A 182 -4.91 10.28 2.78
CA ARG A 182 -4.07 10.76 1.67
C ARG A 182 -2.68 10.15 1.72
N GLY A 183 -2.06 10.13 2.90
CA GLY A 183 -0.71 9.62 3.06
C GLY A 183 -0.55 8.13 2.78
N ILE A 184 -1.62 7.33 2.89
CA ILE A 184 -1.60 5.91 2.49
C ILE A 184 -1.89 5.73 0.99
N LEU A 185 -2.61 6.65 0.34
CA LEU A 185 -3.01 6.54 -1.06
C LEU A 185 -2.04 7.17 -2.06
N GLU A 186 -1.19 8.08 -1.61
CA GLU A 186 -0.22 8.84 -2.42
C GLU A 186 1.19 8.24 -2.36
#